data_AF-A0A0M3C3F2-F1
#
_entry.id   AF-A0A0M3C3F2-F1
#
_cell.length_a   1.000
_cell.length_b   1.000
_cell.length_c   1.000
_cell.angle_alpha   90.00
_cell.angle_beta   90.00
_cell.angle_gamma   90.00
#
_symmetry.space_group_name_H-M   'P 1'
#
loop_
_entity.id
_entity.type
_entity.pdbx_description
1 polymer ?
#
loop_
_entity_poly.entity_id
_entity_poly.type
_entity_poly.pdbx_seq_one_letter_code
_entity_poly.pdbx_strand_id
1 'polypeptide(L)'
;MMKKSLFCMTAAFFALPTFTYAASPYFSFKDGDGFKRFSVSAGPLYVKPTGKAQPLHVNTAIAEGTKTRVGDVKGDSVLNSIDESQPNATAKKALLKGVLDFERNTLLNLGLPGIVSYKGDDGAQYLRADTAGSAVINGLSSWDNPGTGLEADDVTTLGLMTSYFFTDNVSLEVKAGIPPKVDLQGKGKIYAPLTGTATPEDLGVIVGDLPLKNNIFITDLEAHGSAASARAWTPAFELQYHFGKTGVNKFRPYVGLGVMYAYFSELEMNPEIENDLINAGHMIVNIKDGKAGAALDRKKSSGDPKVDLEASDAIAPVATLGFTYDFNDKWYAVGSVSYAHLKTDTTITVNDAKYGELINAKADIEINPILGYAGIGYRF
;
A
#
# COMPACT_ATOMS: atom_id res chain seq x y z
N MET A 1 -15.90 -5.88 -18.80
CA MET A 1 -17.35 -5.75 -18.55
C MET A 1 -17.89 -7.06 -17.98
N MET A 2 -17.65 -7.33 -16.69
CA MET A 2 -18.27 -8.43 -15.92
C MET A 2 -18.36 -7.96 -14.46
N LYS A 3 -19.28 -7.03 -14.19
CA LYS A 3 -19.71 -6.63 -12.85
C LYS A 3 -21.22 -6.85 -12.83
N LYS A 4 -21.71 -7.86 -12.08
CA LYS A 4 -23.08 -7.94 -11.49
C LYS A 4 -23.49 -9.29 -10.89
N SER A 5 -22.65 -10.34 -10.85
CA SER A 5 -23.14 -11.64 -10.34
C SER A 5 -22.92 -11.94 -8.84
N LEU A 6 -22.12 -11.16 -8.10
CA LEU A 6 -21.77 -11.54 -6.72
C LEU A 6 -22.70 -10.98 -5.63
N PHE A 7 -23.56 -10.00 -5.96
CA PHE A 7 -24.44 -9.34 -4.98
C PHE A 7 -25.70 -10.15 -4.63
N CYS A 8 -25.98 -11.25 -5.33
CA CYS A 8 -27.14 -12.10 -5.05
C CYS A 8 -26.85 -13.29 -4.11
N MET A 9 -25.58 -13.58 -3.78
CA MET A 9 -25.27 -14.65 -2.82
C MET A 9 -25.22 -14.18 -1.35
N THR A 10 -24.99 -12.89 -1.10
CA THR A 10 -24.97 -12.34 0.27
C THR A 10 -26.36 -12.03 0.82
N ALA A 11 -27.33 -11.71 -0.04
CA ALA A 11 -28.72 -11.51 0.38
C ALA A 11 -29.48 -12.81 0.68
N ALA A 12 -28.98 -13.97 0.22
CA ALA A 12 -29.60 -15.27 0.48
C ALA A 12 -29.30 -15.83 1.89
N PHE A 13 -28.34 -15.26 2.63
CA PHE A 13 -28.00 -15.71 3.98
C PHE A 13 -28.76 -14.97 5.11
N PHE A 14 -29.46 -13.87 4.82
CA PHE A 14 -30.14 -13.04 5.82
C PHE A 14 -31.67 -13.11 5.80
N ALA A 15 -32.25 -13.93 4.92
CA ALA A 15 -33.66 -14.24 4.96
C ALA A 15 -33.84 -15.73 4.66
N LEU A 16 -34.19 -16.52 5.69
CA LEU A 16 -35.11 -17.66 5.69
C LEU A 16 -34.91 -18.48 6.99
N PRO A 17 -35.81 -18.38 7.99
CA PRO A 17 -36.22 -19.54 8.74
C PRO A 17 -37.29 -20.25 7.89
N THR A 18 -36.88 -20.99 6.87
CA THR A 18 -37.78 -21.98 6.26
C THR A 18 -37.16 -23.34 6.39
N PHE A 19 -37.89 -24.17 7.13
CA PHE A 19 -37.69 -25.60 7.27
C PHE A 19 -37.44 -26.25 5.91
N THR A 20 -36.18 -26.42 5.53
CA THR A 20 -35.80 -27.22 4.37
C THR A 20 -35.48 -28.61 4.89
N TYR A 21 -36.46 -29.52 4.83
CA TYR A 21 -36.29 -30.92 5.18
C TYR A 21 -35.38 -31.60 4.14
N ALA A 22 -34.08 -31.70 4.43
CA ALA A 22 -33.21 -32.65 3.77
C ALA A 22 -33.21 -33.93 4.61
N ALA A 23 -34.09 -34.88 4.27
CA ALA A 23 -34.13 -36.21 4.87
C ALA A 23 -32.92 -37.04 4.42
N SER A 24 -31.73 -36.71 4.93
CA SER A 24 -30.60 -37.63 4.93
C SER A 24 -30.41 -38.17 6.35
N PRO A 25 -30.06 -39.46 6.53
CA PRO A 25 -29.83 -40.03 7.85
C PRO A 25 -28.64 -39.37 8.59
N TYR A 26 -27.79 -38.60 7.89
CA TYR A 26 -26.68 -37.84 8.46
C TYR A 26 -27.04 -36.39 8.85
N PHE A 27 -28.09 -35.81 8.27
CA PHE A 27 -28.60 -34.46 8.57
C PHE A 27 -29.99 -34.49 9.23
N SER A 28 -30.34 -35.62 9.84
CA SER A 28 -31.59 -35.81 10.57
C SER A 28 -31.61 -34.99 11.87
N PHE A 29 -32.56 -34.04 11.97
CA PHE A 29 -33.02 -33.39 13.20
C PHE A 29 -33.84 -34.34 14.10
N LYS A 30 -33.55 -35.65 14.08
CA LYS A 30 -34.11 -36.55 15.08
C LYS A 30 -33.34 -36.35 16.37
N ASP A 31 -34.03 -35.77 17.34
CA ASP A 31 -33.71 -35.76 18.76
C ASP A 31 -33.38 -37.18 19.22
N GLY A 32 -32.09 -37.42 19.41
CA GLY A 32 -31.56 -38.47 20.25
C GLY A 32 -30.46 -37.83 21.09
N ASP A 33 -30.66 -37.80 22.40
CA ASP A 33 -29.78 -37.28 23.47
C ASP A 33 -29.79 -35.79 23.86
N GLY A 34 -30.71 -34.95 23.35
CA GLY A 34 -30.90 -33.59 23.91
C GLY A 34 -29.70 -32.65 23.73
N PHE A 35 -28.79 -32.98 22.83
CA PHE A 35 -27.60 -32.20 22.51
C PHE A 35 -27.91 -31.09 21.48
N LYS A 36 -27.64 -29.85 21.87
CA LYS A 36 -27.83 -28.67 21.01
C LYS A 36 -26.73 -28.54 19.98
N ARG A 37 -27.11 -28.58 18.70
CA ARG A 37 -26.16 -28.67 17.58
C ARG A 37 -25.71 -27.33 17.03
N PHE A 38 -26.43 -26.24 17.32
CA PHE A 38 -26.11 -24.91 16.81
C PHE A 38 -25.91 -23.92 17.94
N SER A 39 -24.91 -23.05 17.80
CA SER A 39 -24.75 -21.89 18.68
C SER A 39 -24.39 -20.65 17.89
N VAL A 40 -24.87 -19.51 18.37
CA VAL A 40 -24.50 -18.20 17.85
C VAL A 40 -24.09 -17.31 19.02
N SER A 41 -23.00 -16.57 18.88
CA SER A 41 -22.58 -15.55 19.84
C SER A 41 -22.25 -14.24 19.14
N ALA A 42 -22.49 -13.13 19.83
CA ALA A 42 -22.11 -11.81 19.37
C ALA A 42 -21.38 -11.05 20.48
N GLY A 43 -20.44 -10.20 20.09
CA GLY A 43 -19.66 -9.39 21.03
C GLY A 43 -18.54 -8.59 20.36
N PRO A 44 -17.85 -7.72 21.10
CA PRO A 44 -16.69 -7.00 20.59
C PRO A 44 -15.58 -7.95 20.13
N LEU A 45 -15.06 -7.67 18.95
CA LEU A 45 -13.89 -8.30 18.34
C LEU A 45 -12.81 -7.23 18.18
N TYR A 46 -11.77 -7.33 18.99
CA TYR A 46 -10.57 -6.50 18.90
C TYR A 46 -9.53 -7.18 18.02
N VAL A 47 -8.98 -6.43 17.07
CA VAL A 47 -7.99 -6.89 16.10
C VAL A 47 -6.74 -6.06 16.30
N LYS A 48 -5.65 -6.73 16.62
CA LYS A 48 -4.33 -6.10 16.79
C LYS A 48 -3.36 -6.67 15.76
N PRO A 49 -3.03 -5.94 14.69
CA PRO A 49 -1.94 -6.28 13.79
C PRO A 49 -0.60 -6.34 14.55
N THR A 50 0.28 -7.27 14.16
CA THR A 50 1.62 -7.39 14.78
C THR A 50 2.75 -7.45 13.75
N GLY A 51 2.41 -7.41 12.47
CA GLY A 51 3.41 -7.31 11.41
C GLY A 51 4.06 -5.93 11.38
N LYS A 52 5.19 -5.86 10.68
CA LYS A 52 6.05 -4.67 10.61
C LYS A 52 6.09 -4.11 9.20
N ALA A 53 6.35 -2.81 9.10
CA ALA A 53 6.65 -2.14 7.84
C ALA A 53 7.71 -2.90 7.04
N GLN A 54 7.37 -3.27 5.79
CA GLN A 54 8.29 -3.83 4.82
C GLN A 54 8.67 -2.79 3.76
N PRO A 55 9.91 -2.82 3.24
CA PRO A 55 10.35 -1.89 2.20
C PRO A 55 9.43 -1.89 0.97
N LEU A 56 9.11 -0.69 0.47
CA LEU A 56 8.42 -0.56 -0.81
C LEU A 56 9.39 -0.76 -1.98
N HIS A 57 9.03 -1.67 -2.86
CA HIS A 57 9.70 -1.89 -4.13
C HIS A 57 9.02 -1.06 -5.21
N VAL A 58 9.78 -0.25 -5.95
CA VAL A 58 9.24 0.67 -6.96
C VAL A 58 9.87 0.37 -8.31
N ASN A 59 9.03 0.24 -9.32
CA ASN A 59 9.40 0.16 -10.72
C ASN A 59 8.83 1.37 -11.47
N THR A 60 9.54 1.82 -12.51
CA THR A 60 9.01 2.85 -13.41
C THR A 60 9.13 2.43 -14.86
N ALA A 61 8.47 3.17 -15.74
CA ALA A 61 8.56 2.97 -17.18
C ALA A 61 9.86 3.52 -17.81
N ILE A 62 10.83 3.99 -17.02
CA ILE A 62 12.13 4.46 -17.51
C ILE A 62 13.15 3.32 -17.43
N ALA A 63 13.59 2.82 -18.58
CA ALA A 63 14.62 1.79 -18.62
C ALA A 63 16.01 2.36 -18.27
N GLU A 64 16.89 1.52 -17.76
CA GLU A 64 18.30 1.87 -17.58
C GLU A 64 18.94 2.28 -18.92
N GLY A 65 19.73 3.35 -18.91
CA GLY A 65 20.37 3.89 -20.10
C GLY A 65 19.45 4.72 -20.99
N THR A 66 18.26 5.11 -20.53
CA THR A 66 17.35 5.94 -21.32
C THR A 66 18.00 7.28 -21.66
N LYS A 67 18.25 7.50 -22.95
CA LYS A 67 18.75 8.78 -23.46
C LYS A 67 17.59 9.70 -23.80
N THR A 68 17.58 10.88 -23.19
CA THR A 68 16.51 11.87 -23.38
C THR A 68 17.09 13.29 -23.47
N ARG A 69 16.35 14.23 -24.06
CA ARG A 69 16.72 15.65 -24.03
C ARG A 69 16.44 16.21 -22.64
N VAL A 70 17.31 17.12 -22.19
CA VAL A 70 17.10 17.82 -20.92
C VAL A 70 16.02 18.89 -21.10
N GLY A 71 16.07 19.65 -22.20
CA GLY A 71 15.19 20.80 -22.35
C GLY A 71 15.58 21.93 -21.38
N ASP A 72 14.69 22.88 -21.17
CA ASP A 72 14.95 23.98 -20.23
C ASP A 72 14.98 23.47 -18.78
N VAL A 73 16.00 23.86 -18.03
CA VAL A 73 16.22 23.38 -16.65
C VAL A 73 16.81 24.47 -15.77
N LYS A 74 16.42 24.54 -14.49
CA LYS A 74 17.06 25.49 -13.55
C LYS A 74 18.54 25.16 -13.40
N GLY A 75 19.38 26.20 -13.49
CA GLY A 75 20.82 26.05 -13.32
C GLY A 75 21.17 25.47 -11.93
N ASP A 76 20.47 25.91 -10.89
CA ASP A 76 20.68 25.41 -9.52
C ASP A 76 20.29 23.92 -9.38
N SER A 77 19.22 23.46 -10.06
CA SER A 77 18.82 22.05 -10.06
C SER A 77 19.89 21.15 -10.69
N VAL A 78 20.50 21.60 -11.80
CA VAL A 78 21.62 20.89 -12.44
C VAL A 78 22.82 20.85 -11.51
N LEU A 79 23.21 22.01 -10.94
CA LEU A 79 24.37 22.11 -10.04
C LEU A 79 24.23 21.21 -8.80
N ASN A 80 23.03 21.10 -8.24
CA ASN A 80 22.75 20.25 -7.07
C ASN A 80 22.70 18.76 -7.40
N SER A 81 22.55 18.40 -8.68
CA SER A 81 22.46 17.01 -9.13
C SER A 81 23.80 16.44 -9.61
N ILE A 82 24.85 17.25 -9.72
CA ILE A 82 26.19 16.80 -10.13
C ILE A 82 26.82 15.94 -9.02
N ASP A 83 27.31 14.76 -9.40
CA ASP A 83 28.02 13.84 -8.50
C ASP A 83 29.47 14.30 -8.27
N GLU A 84 29.70 15.05 -7.19
CA GLU A 84 31.04 15.54 -6.81
C GLU A 84 32.00 14.43 -6.35
N SER A 85 31.54 13.20 -6.13
CA SER A 85 32.42 12.08 -5.78
C SER A 85 33.24 11.58 -6.99
N GLN A 86 32.84 11.94 -8.21
CA GLN A 86 33.51 11.53 -9.44
C GLN A 86 34.72 12.44 -9.76
N PRO A 87 35.78 11.88 -10.38
CA PRO A 87 36.96 12.66 -10.77
C PRO A 87 36.57 13.85 -11.66
N ASN A 88 37.12 15.03 -11.34
CA ASN A 88 36.92 16.29 -12.05
C ASN A 88 35.49 16.87 -11.99
N ALA A 89 34.53 16.25 -11.31
CA ALA A 89 33.15 16.74 -11.23
C ALA A 89 33.04 18.08 -10.47
N THR A 90 33.78 18.26 -9.37
CA THR A 90 33.82 19.53 -8.63
C THR A 90 34.36 20.68 -9.48
N ALA A 91 35.39 20.43 -10.29
CA ALA A 91 35.94 21.45 -11.20
C ALA A 91 34.93 21.82 -12.31
N LYS A 92 34.26 20.82 -12.89
CA LYS A 92 33.19 21.02 -13.89
C LYS A 92 32.00 21.79 -13.31
N LYS A 93 31.58 21.46 -12.08
CA LYS A 93 30.54 22.18 -11.35
C LYS A 93 30.92 23.64 -11.10
N ALA A 94 32.16 23.90 -10.67
CA ALA A 94 32.65 25.26 -10.46
C ALA A 94 32.67 26.09 -11.75
N LEU A 95 33.06 25.47 -12.88
CA LEU A 95 33.07 26.11 -14.18
C LEU A 95 31.64 26.47 -14.64
N LEU A 96 30.71 25.52 -14.56
CA LEU A 96 29.30 25.74 -14.87
C LEU A 96 28.70 26.85 -13.98
N LYS A 97 28.98 26.79 -12.68
CA LYS A 97 28.54 27.82 -11.71
C LYS A 97 29.11 29.18 -12.05
N GLY A 98 30.39 29.28 -12.43
CA GLY A 98 31.03 30.53 -12.82
C GLY A 98 30.38 31.18 -14.04
N VAL A 99 30.05 30.39 -15.07
CA VAL A 99 29.33 30.88 -16.26
C VAL A 99 27.93 31.36 -15.88
N LEU A 100 27.20 30.58 -15.08
CA LEU A 100 25.86 30.94 -14.62
C LEU A 100 25.85 32.21 -13.76
N ASP A 101 26.77 32.33 -12.81
CA ASP A 101 26.91 33.50 -11.93
C ASP A 101 27.31 34.75 -12.73
N PHE A 102 28.18 34.61 -13.73
CA PHE A 102 28.54 35.71 -14.62
C PHE A 102 27.30 36.23 -15.35
N GLU A 103 26.53 35.37 -16.01
CA GLU A 103 25.32 35.78 -16.72
C GLU A 103 24.25 36.34 -15.76
N ARG A 104 24.11 35.74 -14.57
CA ARG A 104 23.19 36.19 -13.53
C ARG A 104 23.49 37.61 -13.08
N ASN A 105 24.76 37.91 -12.78
CA ASN A 105 25.18 39.19 -12.21
C ASN A 105 25.38 40.29 -13.27
N THR A 106 25.51 39.93 -14.55
CA THR A 106 25.71 40.88 -15.66
C THR A 106 24.47 40.94 -16.53
N LEU A 107 24.34 40.05 -17.52
CA LEU A 107 23.32 40.09 -18.56
C LEU A 107 21.90 40.05 -17.98
N LEU A 108 21.60 39.04 -17.16
CA LEU A 108 20.25 38.83 -16.64
C LEU A 108 19.82 39.93 -15.65
N ASN A 109 20.74 40.47 -14.85
CA ASN A 109 20.45 41.58 -13.94
C ASN A 109 20.19 42.89 -14.70
N LEU A 110 20.76 43.04 -15.89
CA LEU A 110 20.50 44.15 -16.81
C LEU A 110 19.24 43.95 -17.66
N GLY A 111 18.48 42.87 -17.45
CA GLY A 111 17.29 42.53 -18.23
C GLY A 111 17.58 42.00 -19.64
N LEU A 112 18.83 41.69 -19.94
CA LEU A 112 19.24 41.10 -21.21
C LEU A 112 19.23 39.56 -21.11
N PRO A 113 18.83 38.83 -22.16
CA PRO A 113 18.94 37.38 -22.17
C PRO A 113 20.41 36.96 -22.12
N GLY A 114 20.72 35.92 -21.33
CA GLY A 114 22.03 35.28 -21.34
C GLY A 114 22.26 34.50 -22.63
N ILE A 115 23.53 34.15 -22.87
CA ILE A 115 23.98 33.34 -24.00
C ILE A 115 23.51 31.90 -23.80
N VAL A 116 23.76 31.36 -22.60
CA VAL A 116 23.43 29.96 -22.26
C VAL A 116 22.23 29.83 -21.32
N SER A 117 21.86 30.93 -20.66
CA SER A 117 20.74 30.95 -19.71
C SER A 117 19.77 32.12 -19.94
N TYR A 118 18.59 32.03 -19.34
CA TYR A 118 17.60 33.11 -19.32
C TYR A 118 16.93 33.18 -17.94
N LYS A 119 16.39 34.35 -17.61
CA LYS A 119 15.60 34.54 -16.39
C LYS A 119 14.14 34.18 -16.69
N GLY A 120 13.60 33.20 -15.98
CA GLY A 120 12.21 32.82 -16.09
C GLY A 120 11.27 33.81 -15.40
N ASP A 121 9.97 33.65 -15.64
CA ASP A 121 8.92 34.48 -15.03
C ASP A 121 8.85 34.34 -13.50
N ASP A 122 9.35 33.23 -12.96
CA ASP A 122 9.52 32.97 -11.53
C ASP A 122 10.78 33.64 -10.94
N GLY A 123 11.54 34.36 -11.76
CA GLY A 123 12.78 35.02 -11.39
C GLY A 123 14.00 34.09 -11.29
N ALA A 124 13.83 32.79 -11.51
CA ALA A 124 14.92 31.81 -11.49
C ALA A 124 15.71 31.81 -12.79
N GLN A 125 16.97 31.36 -12.72
CA GLN A 125 17.84 31.22 -13.89
C GLN A 125 17.71 29.83 -14.49
N TYR A 126 17.32 29.77 -15.76
CA TYR A 126 17.18 28.54 -16.54
C TYR A 126 18.28 28.43 -17.58
N LEU A 127 18.90 27.25 -17.66
CA LEU A 127 19.69 26.85 -18.82
C LEU A 127 18.75 26.55 -19.98
N ARG A 128 19.09 27.05 -21.17
CA ARG A 128 18.33 26.81 -22.40
C ARG A 128 18.42 25.34 -22.81
N ALA A 129 17.37 24.83 -23.45
CA ALA A 129 17.32 23.48 -24.00
C ALA A 129 18.52 23.13 -24.91
N ASP A 130 18.92 24.06 -25.78
CA ASP A 130 20.03 23.87 -26.70
C ASP A 130 21.37 23.79 -25.96
N THR A 131 21.50 24.47 -24.83
CA THR A 131 22.72 24.42 -24.02
C THR A 131 22.76 23.19 -23.11
N ALA A 132 21.63 22.87 -22.46
CA ALA A 132 21.53 21.76 -21.52
C ALA A 132 21.71 20.38 -22.18
N GLY A 133 21.40 20.27 -23.48
CA GLY A 133 21.69 19.10 -24.30
C GLY A 133 20.87 17.87 -23.91
N SER A 134 21.55 16.73 -23.75
CA SER A 134 20.92 15.43 -23.49
C SER A 134 21.44 14.79 -22.21
N ALA A 135 20.65 13.90 -21.62
CA ALA A 135 21.05 13.12 -20.45
C ALA A 135 20.74 11.64 -20.65
N VAL A 136 21.61 10.80 -20.11
CA VAL A 136 21.39 9.36 -19.93
C VAL A 136 20.95 9.14 -18.49
N ILE A 137 19.77 8.55 -18.32
CA ILE A 137 19.13 8.33 -17.01
C ILE A 137 19.27 6.86 -16.62
N ASN A 138 19.67 6.64 -15.36
CA ASN A 138 19.85 5.34 -14.72
C ASN A 138 19.32 5.38 -13.27
N GLY A 139 19.06 4.20 -12.70
CA GLY A 139 18.60 4.01 -11.32
C GLY A 139 17.11 4.21 -11.10
N LEU A 140 16.37 4.63 -12.13
CA LEU A 140 14.91 4.84 -12.06
C LEU A 140 14.11 3.63 -12.56
N SER A 141 14.74 2.56 -13.05
CA SER A 141 13.99 1.41 -13.57
C SER A 141 13.33 0.58 -12.46
N SER A 142 14.09 0.27 -11.39
CA SER A 142 13.66 -0.57 -10.28
C SER A 142 14.55 -0.33 -9.06
N TRP A 143 13.95 -0.11 -7.89
CA TRP A 143 14.69 0.05 -6.62
C TRP A 143 13.82 -0.26 -5.40
N ASP A 144 14.49 -0.56 -4.29
CA ASP A 144 13.86 -0.71 -2.97
C ASP A 144 14.04 0.57 -2.13
N ASN A 145 13.05 0.86 -1.30
CA ASN A 145 13.10 1.95 -0.33
C ASN A 145 13.25 1.37 1.08
N PRO A 146 14.48 1.11 1.56
CA PRO A 146 14.69 0.54 2.87
C PRO A 146 14.22 1.49 3.97
N GLY A 147 13.59 0.95 5.02
CA GLY A 147 13.06 1.74 6.12
C GLY A 147 11.73 2.43 5.82
N THR A 148 11.10 2.11 4.68
CA THR A 148 9.70 2.46 4.43
C THR A 148 8.77 1.27 4.64
N GLY A 149 7.46 1.54 4.70
CA GLY A 149 6.43 0.51 4.72
C GLY A 149 5.09 1.00 5.25
N LEU A 150 4.15 0.07 5.39
CA LEU A 150 2.81 0.31 5.90
C LEU A 150 2.54 -0.60 7.10
N GLU A 151 1.99 -0.03 8.17
CA GLU A 151 1.57 -0.77 9.37
C GLU A 151 0.07 -0.55 9.58
N ALA A 152 -0.68 -1.61 9.83
CA ALA A 152 -2.10 -1.50 10.09
C ALA A 152 -2.37 -1.13 11.56
N ASP A 153 -3.30 -0.21 11.79
CA ASP A 153 -3.74 0.14 13.14
C ASP A 153 -4.67 -0.89 13.76
N ASP A 154 -4.73 -0.87 15.08
CA ASP A 154 -5.66 -1.68 15.88
C ASP A 154 -7.10 -1.23 15.62
N VAL A 155 -8.02 -2.20 15.57
CA VAL A 155 -9.45 -1.89 15.37
C VAL A 155 -10.35 -2.75 16.23
N THR A 156 -11.48 -2.19 16.66
CA THR A 156 -12.54 -2.92 17.35
C THR A 156 -13.80 -2.92 16.51
N THR A 157 -14.37 -4.09 16.28
CA THR A 157 -15.63 -4.28 15.54
C THR A 157 -16.59 -5.21 16.29
N LEU A 158 -17.78 -5.42 15.75
CA LEU A 158 -18.72 -6.42 16.22
C LEU A 158 -18.43 -7.77 15.53
N GLY A 159 -18.11 -8.78 16.33
CA GLY A 159 -17.93 -10.17 15.91
C GLY A 159 -19.21 -10.99 16.09
N LEU A 160 -19.41 -11.94 15.20
CA LEU A 160 -20.46 -12.94 15.19
C LEU A 160 -19.82 -14.31 14.98
N MET A 161 -19.93 -15.20 15.98
CA MET A 161 -19.42 -16.56 15.88
C MET A 161 -20.59 -17.52 15.79
N THR A 162 -20.62 -18.33 14.73
CA THR A 162 -21.64 -19.37 14.51
C THR A 162 -20.97 -20.72 14.53
N SER A 163 -21.39 -21.61 15.42
CA SER A 163 -20.75 -22.92 15.61
C SER A 163 -21.78 -24.03 15.41
N TYR A 164 -21.40 -25.04 14.63
CA TYR A 164 -22.12 -26.29 14.46
C TYR A 164 -21.36 -27.42 15.14
N PHE A 165 -21.99 -28.06 16.12
CA PHE A 165 -21.41 -29.17 16.86
C PHE A 165 -21.75 -30.51 16.21
N PHE A 166 -20.71 -31.23 15.77
CA PHE A 166 -20.84 -32.60 15.29
C PHE A 166 -20.96 -33.58 16.48
N THR A 167 -20.27 -33.28 17.57
CA THR A 167 -20.27 -34.04 18.82
C THR A 167 -20.20 -33.09 20.01
N ASP A 168 -20.27 -33.62 21.24
CA ASP A 168 -20.04 -32.84 22.46
C ASP A 168 -18.70 -32.07 22.45
N ASN A 169 -17.69 -32.60 21.76
CA ASN A 169 -16.33 -32.08 21.81
C ASN A 169 -15.88 -31.44 20.49
N VAL A 170 -16.52 -31.72 19.35
CA VAL A 170 -16.04 -31.26 18.04
C VAL A 170 -17.08 -30.38 17.37
N SER A 171 -16.67 -29.18 16.95
CA SER A 171 -17.51 -28.24 16.20
C SER A 171 -16.77 -27.61 15.03
N LEU A 172 -17.53 -27.17 14.04
CA LEU A 172 -17.10 -26.22 13.02
C LEU A 172 -17.61 -24.84 13.40
N GLU A 173 -16.73 -23.86 13.53
CA GLU A 173 -17.06 -22.47 13.77
C GLU A 173 -16.79 -21.60 12.54
N VAL A 174 -17.73 -20.71 12.26
CA VAL A 174 -17.59 -19.62 11.30
C VAL A 174 -17.52 -18.33 12.09
N LYS A 175 -16.40 -17.62 11.95
CA LYS A 175 -16.19 -16.28 12.50
C LYS A 175 -16.45 -15.26 11.42
N ALA A 176 -17.41 -14.39 11.65
CA ALA A 176 -17.72 -13.27 10.79
C ALA A 176 -17.88 -12.01 11.66
N GLY A 177 -17.93 -10.84 11.02
CA GLY A 177 -18.14 -9.59 11.73
C GLY A 177 -18.50 -8.47 10.78
N ILE A 178 -18.78 -7.30 11.34
CA ILE A 178 -18.90 -6.09 10.54
C ILE A 178 -17.48 -5.73 10.08
N PRO A 179 -17.21 -5.66 8.76
CA PRO A 179 -15.88 -5.39 8.25
C PRO A 179 -15.44 -3.97 8.64
N PRO A 180 -14.41 -3.81 9.49
CA PRO A 180 -13.95 -2.49 9.88
C PRO A 180 -13.22 -1.78 8.73
N LYS A 181 -13.22 -0.44 8.77
CA LYS A 181 -12.25 0.36 8.04
C LYS A 181 -10.99 0.44 8.91
N VAL A 182 -9.85 0.08 8.33
CA VAL A 182 -8.55 0.02 8.99
C VAL A 182 -7.66 1.07 8.35
N ASP A 183 -7.05 1.89 9.19
CA ASP A 183 -6.08 2.88 8.78
C ASP A 183 -4.69 2.24 8.72
N LEU A 184 -3.94 2.57 7.66
CA LEU A 184 -2.57 2.13 7.43
C LEU A 184 -1.66 3.32 7.72
N GLN A 185 -0.80 3.17 8.71
CA GLN A 185 0.23 4.14 9.07
C GLN A 185 1.43 3.96 8.16
N GLY A 186 1.85 5.05 7.53
CA GLY A 186 3.05 5.10 6.73
C GLY A 186 4.29 5.19 7.60
N LYS A 187 5.38 4.55 7.16
CA LYS A 187 6.71 4.67 7.78
C LYS A 187 7.73 5.13 6.77
N GLY A 188 8.63 6.03 7.19
CA GLY A 188 9.77 6.47 6.40
C GLY A 188 9.45 7.34 5.18
N LYS A 189 10.51 7.64 4.41
CA LYS A 189 10.50 8.55 3.26
C LYS A 189 10.89 7.81 1.99
N ILE A 190 10.17 8.07 0.90
CA ILE A 190 10.43 7.45 -0.40
C ILE A 190 11.31 8.39 -1.23
N TYR A 191 12.39 7.82 -1.79
CA TYR A 191 13.31 8.53 -2.67
C TYR A 191 13.50 7.76 -3.96
N ALA A 192 13.52 8.45 -5.10
CA ALA A 192 13.90 7.87 -6.37
C ALA A 192 15.40 8.12 -6.63
N PRO A 193 16.23 7.08 -6.77
CA PRO A 193 17.66 7.23 -6.98
C PRO A 193 17.94 7.56 -8.46
N LEU A 194 18.06 8.84 -8.78
CA LEU A 194 18.49 9.29 -10.10
C LEU A 194 20.02 9.22 -10.19
N THR A 195 20.52 8.45 -11.13
CA THR A 195 21.93 8.49 -11.55
C THR A 195 22.01 8.68 -13.06
N GLY A 196 23.15 9.16 -13.57
CA GLY A 196 23.24 9.38 -15.00
C GLY A 196 24.44 10.19 -15.44
N THR A 197 24.39 10.61 -16.70
CA THR A 197 25.37 11.53 -17.27
C THR A 197 24.63 12.52 -18.16
N ALA A 198 24.78 13.81 -17.88
CA ALA A 198 24.34 14.87 -18.76
C ALA A 198 25.48 15.28 -19.70
N THR A 199 25.17 15.40 -20.97
CA THR A 199 26.05 15.88 -22.03
C THR A 199 25.46 17.19 -22.55
N PRO A 200 25.93 18.34 -22.03
CA PRO A 200 25.59 19.64 -22.57
C PRO A 200 26.04 19.76 -24.03
N GLU A 201 25.26 20.41 -24.89
CA GLU A 201 25.67 20.62 -26.29
C GLU A 201 26.57 21.88 -26.38
N ASP A 202 26.02 23.09 -26.24
CA ASP A 202 26.81 24.33 -26.34
C ASP A 202 27.94 24.44 -25.29
N LEU A 203 27.67 23.96 -24.07
CA LEU A 203 28.66 23.93 -22.97
C LEU A 203 29.54 22.67 -22.99
N GLY A 204 29.25 21.69 -23.85
CA GLY A 204 29.93 20.40 -23.86
C GLY A 204 31.43 20.50 -24.13
N VAL A 205 31.85 21.48 -24.94
CA VAL A 205 33.27 21.72 -25.25
C VAL A 205 34.03 22.29 -24.04
N ILE A 206 33.34 22.96 -23.13
CA ILE A 206 33.93 23.69 -22.00
C ILE A 206 33.85 22.84 -20.73
N VAL A 207 32.66 22.29 -20.44
CA VAL A 207 32.34 21.59 -19.19
C VAL A 207 32.46 20.08 -19.34
N GLY A 208 32.31 19.55 -20.56
CA GLY A 208 32.26 18.12 -20.82
C GLY A 208 31.06 17.43 -20.16
N ASP A 209 31.11 16.10 -20.15
CA ASP A 209 30.05 15.28 -19.53
C ASP A 209 29.97 15.49 -18.01
N LEU A 210 28.76 15.66 -17.52
CA LEU A 210 28.44 15.90 -16.12
C LEU A 210 27.85 14.63 -15.51
N PRO A 211 28.56 13.93 -14.60
CA PRO A 211 27.99 12.80 -13.89
C PRO A 211 26.90 13.31 -12.94
N LEU A 212 25.77 12.61 -12.91
CA LEU A 212 24.61 12.96 -12.09
C LEU A 212 24.37 11.89 -11.03
N LYS A 213 24.11 12.34 -9.81
CA LYS A 213 23.67 11.50 -8.68
C LYS A 213 22.79 12.34 -7.76
N ASN A 214 21.50 12.03 -7.74
CA ASN A 214 20.53 12.74 -6.93
C ASN A 214 19.45 11.79 -6.43
N ASN A 215 19.10 11.90 -5.14
CA ASN A 215 17.99 11.16 -4.57
C ASN A 215 16.77 12.08 -4.55
N ILE A 216 15.87 11.88 -5.50
CA ILE A 216 14.68 12.71 -5.64
C ILE A 216 13.69 12.30 -4.56
N PHE A 217 13.46 13.18 -3.59
CA PHE A 217 12.38 13.01 -2.62
C PHE A 217 11.03 12.94 -3.34
N ILE A 218 10.27 11.87 -3.08
CA ILE A 218 8.94 11.65 -3.66
C ILE A 218 7.87 12.02 -2.64
N THR A 219 7.87 11.36 -1.48
CA THR A 219 6.86 11.59 -0.44
C THR A 219 7.39 11.14 0.93
N ASP A 220 6.79 11.70 1.99
CA ASP A 220 7.03 11.33 3.38
C ASP A 220 5.77 10.65 3.93
N LEU A 221 5.86 9.35 4.16
CA LEU A 221 4.71 8.54 4.56
C LEU A 221 4.25 8.83 5.99
N GLU A 222 5.09 9.48 6.82
CA GLU A 222 4.79 9.82 8.22
C GLU A 222 4.24 11.25 8.38
N ALA A 223 4.50 12.13 7.41
CA ALA A 223 4.22 13.56 7.55
C ALA A 223 2.73 13.91 7.50
N HIS A 224 1.91 13.05 6.89
CA HIS A 224 0.52 13.38 6.51
C HIS A 224 -0.55 12.59 7.28
N GLY A 225 -0.17 11.94 8.39
CA GLY A 225 -1.06 11.08 9.17
C GLY A 225 -1.16 9.67 8.59
N SER A 226 -2.36 9.06 8.60
CA SER A 226 -2.56 7.76 7.96
C SER A 226 -2.28 7.88 6.45
N ALA A 227 -1.48 6.95 5.94
CA ALA A 227 -1.06 6.93 4.55
C ALA A 227 -2.14 6.41 3.61
N ALA A 228 -2.95 5.45 4.09
CA ALA A 228 -4.07 4.88 3.35
C ALA A 228 -5.08 4.25 4.32
N SER A 229 -6.27 3.94 3.83
CA SER A 229 -7.28 3.19 4.58
C SER A 229 -7.92 2.11 3.70
N ALA A 230 -8.34 1.02 4.32
CA ALA A 230 -8.96 -0.11 3.64
C ALA A 230 -10.05 -0.74 4.50
N ARG A 231 -11.15 -1.18 3.87
CA ARG A 231 -12.15 -2.02 4.52
C ARG A 231 -11.76 -3.49 4.43
N ALA A 232 -11.51 -4.09 5.59
CA ALA A 232 -11.04 -5.47 5.70
C ALA A 232 -12.20 -6.45 5.95
N TRP A 233 -12.33 -7.44 5.07
CA TRP A 233 -13.25 -8.57 5.22
C TRP A 233 -12.45 -9.83 5.53
N THR A 234 -12.58 -10.34 6.75
CA THR A 234 -11.75 -11.45 7.25
C THR A 234 -12.57 -12.61 7.83
N PRO A 235 -13.50 -13.23 7.05
CA PRO A 235 -14.17 -14.44 7.52
C PRO A 235 -13.17 -15.56 7.82
N ALA A 236 -13.41 -16.30 8.91
CA ALA A 236 -12.60 -17.46 9.27
C ALA A 236 -13.47 -18.70 9.55
N PHE A 237 -12.91 -19.86 9.24
CA PHE A 237 -13.51 -21.17 9.41
C PHE A 237 -12.59 -22.03 10.24
N GLU A 238 -13.06 -22.54 11.37
CA GLU A 238 -12.23 -23.28 12.33
C GLU A 238 -12.89 -24.58 12.78
N LEU A 239 -12.12 -25.65 12.81
CA LEU A 239 -12.48 -26.85 13.56
C LEU A 239 -12.03 -26.66 15.00
N GLN A 240 -12.95 -26.84 15.93
CA GLN A 240 -12.71 -26.63 17.35
C GLN A 240 -12.89 -27.92 18.13
N TYR A 241 -11.98 -28.16 19.06
CA TYR A 241 -12.08 -29.20 20.08
C TYR A 241 -12.35 -28.57 21.44
N HIS A 242 -13.55 -28.83 21.96
CA HIS A 242 -14.04 -28.38 23.26
C HIS A 242 -13.78 -29.44 24.33
N PHE A 243 -13.16 -29.04 25.43
CA PHE A 243 -12.96 -29.91 26.58
C PHE A 243 -14.20 -29.91 27.48
N GLY A 244 -14.50 -31.07 28.06
CA GLY A 244 -15.69 -31.27 28.90
C GLY A 244 -16.97 -31.48 28.10
N LYS A 245 -18.08 -31.67 28.81
CA LYS A 245 -19.40 -31.96 28.24
C LYS A 245 -20.38 -30.82 28.49
N THR A 246 -21.21 -30.52 27.49
CA THR A 246 -22.28 -29.53 27.58
C THR A 246 -23.26 -29.90 28.69
N GLY A 247 -23.72 -28.93 29.48
CA GLY A 247 -24.69 -29.16 30.56
C GLY A 247 -24.12 -29.80 31.84
N VAL A 248 -22.92 -30.39 31.78
CA VAL A 248 -22.20 -30.92 32.96
C VAL A 248 -21.12 -29.93 33.41
N ASN A 249 -20.28 -29.49 32.48
CA ASN A 249 -19.19 -28.57 32.77
C ASN A 249 -19.60 -27.13 32.43
N LYS A 250 -19.68 -26.26 33.44
CA LYS A 250 -19.96 -24.83 33.23
C LYS A 250 -18.83 -24.12 32.49
N PHE A 251 -17.58 -24.42 32.84
CA PHE A 251 -16.40 -23.86 32.16
C PHE A 251 -15.82 -24.88 31.19
N ARG A 252 -15.70 -24.51 29.92
CA ARG A 252 -15.25 -25.39 28.84
C ARG A 252 -14.19 -24.68 28.00
N PRO A 253 -12.90 -24.95 28.25
CA PRO A 253 -11.86 -24.46 27.35
C PRO A 253 -11.97 -25.17 26.00
N TYR A 254 -11.48 -24.53 24.94
CA TYR A 254 -11.39 -25.10 23.61
C TYR A 254 -10.16 -24.62 22.86
N VAL A 255 -9.74 -25.43 21.90
CA VAL A 255 -8.70 -25.10 20.93
C VAL A 255 -9.29 -25.18 19.54
N GLY A 256 -8.91 -24.27 18.65
CA GLY A 256 -9.38 -24.19 17.28
C GLY A 256 -8.22 -24.11 16.29
N LEU A 257 -8.37 -24.75 15.14
CA LEU A 257 -7.48 -24.62 13.99
C LEU A 257 -8.30 -24.45 12.73
N GLY A 258 -7.85 -23.58 11.84
CA GLY A 258 -8.64 -23.25 10.66
C GLY A 258 -7.94 -22.36 9.65
N VAL A 259 -8.76 -21.76 8.80
CA VAL A 259 -8.33 -20.84 7.75
C VAL A 259 -9.14 -19.55 7.80
N MET A 260 -8.46 -18.43 7.55
CA MET A 260 -9.03 -17.11 7.38
C MET A 260 -8.86 -16.70 5.92
N TYR A 261 -9.90 -16.14 5.31
CA TYR A 261 -9.83 -15.49 4.01
C TYR A 261 -9.89 -13.99 4.22
N ALA A 262 -8.87 -13.26 3.78
CA ALA A 262 -8.79 -11.81 3.84
C ALA A 262 -9.02 -11.21 2.45
N TYR A 263 -10.01 -10.32 2.37
CA TYR A 263 -10.35 -9.53 1.19
C TYR A 263 -10.43 -8.06 1.58
N PHE A 264 -9.90 -7.17 0.74
CA PHE A 264 -9.84 -5.74 1.02
C PHE A 264 -10.63 -4.95 -0.02
N SER A 265 -11.38 -3.96 0.45
CA SER A 265 -12.23 -3.10 -0.38
C SER A 265 -12.17 -1.65 0.09
N GLU A 266 -12.75 -0.71 -0.67
CA GLU A 266 -12.75 0.71 -0.30
C GLU A 266 -11.34 1.21 0.02
N LEU A 267 -10.39 0.90 -0.89
CA LEU A 267 -9.01 1.37 -0.78
C LEU A 267 -8.99 2.88 -1.06
N GLU A 268 -8.55 3.65 -0.07
CA GLU A 268 -8.41 5.10 -0.17
C GLU A 268 -6.99 5.48 0.28
N MET A 269 -6.32 6.33 -0.49
CA MET A 269 -4.99 6.85 -0.12
C MET A 269 -5.13 8.29 0.40
N ASN A 270 -4.16 8.70 1.21
CA ASN A 270 -4.06 10.08 1.66
C ASN A 270 -3.93 11.03 0.45
N PRO A 271 -4.76 12.09 0.33
CA PRO A 271 -4.73 12.99 -0.82
C PRO A 271 -3.37 13.67 -1.06
N GLU A 272 -2.59 13.93 -0.01
CA GLU A 272 -1.27 14.55 -0.15
C GLU A 272 -0.28 13.55 -0.78
N ILE A 273 -0.30 12.30 -0.32
CA ILE A 273 0.52 11.22 -0.91
C ILE A 273 0.08 10.92 -2.35
N GLU A 274 -1.23 10.97 -2.62
CA GLU A 274 -1.76 10.84 -3.98
C GLU A 274 -1.22 11.95 -4.89
N ASN A 275 -1.26 13.20 -4.45
CA ASN A 275 -0.71 14.33 -5.19
C ASN A 275 0.80 14.21 -5.42
N ASP A 276 1.56 13.75 -4.43
CA ASP A 276 3.00 13.48 -4.57
C ASP A 276 3.28 12.43 -5.64
N LEU A 277 2.48 11.34 -5.67
CA LEU A 277 2.60 10.30 -6.69
C LEU A 277 2.18 10.77 -8.08
N ILE A 278 1.14 11.62 -8.19
CA ILE A 278 0.77 12.26 -9.45
C ILE A 278 1.90 13.17 -9.95
N ASN A 279 2.50 13.95 -9.05
CA ASN A 279 3.67 14.78 -9.36
C ASN A 279 4.85 13.92 -9.83
N ALA A 280 5.09 12.77 -9.20
CA ALA A 280 6.09 11.82 -9.66
C ALA A 280 5.76 11.26 -11.05
N GLY A 281 4.49 10.96 -11.33
CA GLY A 281 4.01 10.59 -12.67
C GLY A 281 4.33 11.66 -13.71
N HIS A 282 4.12 12.94 -13.40
CA HIS A 282 4.49 14.06 -14.27
C HIS A 282 6.00 14.09 -14.55
N MET A 283 6.86 13.75 -13.58
CA MET A 283 8.31 13.64 -13.82
C MET A 283 8.62 12.55 -14.87
N ILE A 284 8.01 11.37 -14.76
CA ILE A 284 8.20 10.26 -15.71
C ILE A 284 7.73 10.67 -17.12
N VAL A 285 6.57 11.32 -17.23
CA VAL A 285 6.06 11.81 -18.53
C VAL A 285 7.01 12.84 -19.13
N ASN A 286 7.50 13.80 -18.33
CA ASN A 286 8.47 14.79 -18.81
C ASN A 286 9.76 14.15 -19.33
N ILE A 287 10.25 13.10 -18.69
CA ILE A 287 11.41 12.32 -19.17
C ILE A 287 11.11 11.69 -20.53
N LYS A 288 9.93 11.05 -20.68
CA LYS A 288 9.48 10.44 -21.94
C LYS A 288 9.29 11.47 -23.06
N ASP A 289 8.88 12.69 -22.72
CA ASP A 289 8.66 13.80 -23.65
C ASP A 289 9.95 14.54 -24.07
N GLY A 290 11.14 14.12 -23.63
CA GLY A 290 12.38 14.84 -23.94
C GLY A 290 12.57 16.13 -23.14
N LYS A 291 11.97 16.21 -21.95
CA LYS A 291 12.00 17.39 -21.06
C LYS A 291 12.48 16.99 -19.66
N ALA A 292 13.56 16.21 -19.57
CA ALA A 292 14.06 15.69 -18.29
C ALA A 292 14.45 16.81 -17.28
N GLY A 293 14.84 17.98 -17.77
CA GLY A 293 15.05 19.19 -16.97
C GLY A 293 13.78 19.66 -16.27
N ALA A 294 12.64 19.65 -16.97
CA ALA A 294 11.34 19.94 -16.38
C ALA A 294 10.92 18.89 -15.35
N ALA A 295 11.33 17.62 -15.53
CA ALA A 295 11.14 16.57 -14.53
C ALA A 295 11.94 16.85 -13.24
N LEU A 296 13.22 17.22 -13.38
CA LEU A 296 14.09 17.58 -12.26
C LEU A 296 13.58 18.82 -11.51
N ASP A 297 13.01 19.77 -12.23
CA ASP A 297 12.39 20.98 -11.67
C ASP A 297 10.96 20.74 -11.13
N ARG A 298 10.44 19.51 -11.19
CA ARG A 298 9.08 19.11 -10.78
C ARG A 298 7.97 19.93 -11.45
N LYS A 299 8.14 20.26 -12.74
CA LYS A 299 7.12 20.95 -13.52
C LYS A 299 6.03 19.99 -13.97
N LYS A 300 4.80 20.48 -14.08
CA LYS A 300 3.68 19.71 -14.64
C LYS A 300 3.96 19.31 -16.10
N SER A 301 3.64 18.06 -16.44
CA SER A 301 3.85 17.52 -17.78
C SER A 301 2.63 17.71 -18.70
N SER A 302 2.73 17.19 -19.93
CA SER A 302 1.60 17.13 -20.87
C SER A 302 0.57 16.03 -20.54
N GLY A 303 0.96 15.03 -19.74
CA GLY A 303 0.10 13.95 -19.28
C GLY A 303 -0.87 14.32 -18.15
N ASP A 304 -1.80 13.42 -17.86
CA ASP A 304 -2.77 13.41 -16.77
C ASP A 304 -2.62 12.09 -15.95
N PRO A 305 -1.55 11.97 -15.13
CA PRO A 305 -1.32 10.79 -14.32
C PRO A 305 -2.41 10.60 -13.26
N LYS A 306 -2.81 9.36 -13.03
CA LYS A 306 -3.80 8.95 -12.03
C LYS A 306 -3.27 7.80 -11.22
N VAL A 307 -3.64 7.75 -9.95
CA VAL A 307 -3.21 6.68 -9.05
C VAL A 307 -4.33 5.66 -8.89
N ASP A 308 -3.98 4.40 -9.09
CA ASP A 308 -4.84 3.25 -8.87
C ASP A 308 -4.23 2.40 -7.73
N LEU A 309 -5.10 1.92 -6.82
CA LEU A 309 -4.73 1.09 -5.69
C LEU A 309 -5.36 -0.29 -5.84
N GLU A 310 -4.54 -1.31 -5.69
CA GLU A 310 -4.98 -2.70 -5.69
C GLU A 310 -4.41 -3.42 -4.46
N ALA A 311 -5.24 -4.25 -3.83
CA ALA A 311 -4.84 -5.09 -2.71
C ALA A 311 -5.19 -6.54 -3.04
N SER A 312 -4.26 -7.46 -2.77
CA SER A 312 -4.44 -8.88 -3.07
C SER A 312 -5.19 -9.60 -1.96
N ASP A 313 -6.05 -10.54 -2.35
CA ASP A 313 -6.70 -11.44 -1.41
C ASP A 313 -5.69 -12.43 -0.84
N ALA A 314 -5.89 -12.83 0.42
CA ALA A 314 -4.97 -13.71 1.12
C ALA A 314 -5.70 -14.78 1.93
N ILE A 315 -5.11 -15.98 1.99
CA ILE A 315 -5.57 -17.06 2.87
C ILE A 315 -4.51 -17.26 3.95
N ALA A 316 -4.94 -17.27 5.21
CA ALA A 316 -4.08 -17.41 6.37
C ALA A 316 -4.50 -18.59 7.23
N PRO A 317 -3.57 -19.45 7.71
CA PRO A 317 -3.89 -20.37 8.78
C PRO A 317 -4.16 -19.60 10.07
N VAL A 318 -5.16 -20.02 10.83
CA VAL A 318 -5.54 -19.43 12.11
C VAL A 318 -5.59 -20.49 13.21
N ALA A 319 -5.08 -20.13 14.39
CA ALA A 319 -5.15 -20.93 15.59
C ALA A 319 -5.84 -20.13 16.71
N THR A 320 -6.72 -20.78 17.45
CA THR A 320 -7.55 -20.16 18.48
C THR A 320 -7.45 -20.90 19.79
N LEU A 321 -7.39 -20.13 20.87
CA LEU A 321 -7.55 -20.60 22.23
C LEU A 321 -8.69 -19.82 22.87
N GLY A 322 -9.66 -20.53 23.42
CA GLY A 322 -10.81 -19.88 24.04
C GLY A 322 -11.45 -20.72 25.11
N PHE A 323 -12.51 -20.18 25.67
CA PHE A 323 -13.37 -20.87 26.61
C PHE A 323 -14.80 -20.40 26.48
N THR A 324 -15.73 -21.28 26.85
CA THR A 324 -17.13 -20.92 27.08
C THR A 324 -17.47 -21.10 28.56
N TYR A 325 -18.32 -20.22 29.09
CA TYR A 325 -18.91 -20.33 30.41
C TYR A 325 -20.44 -20.40 30.31
N ASP A 326 -21.00 -21.55 30.65
CA ASP A 326 -22.43 -21.81 30.55
C ASP A 326 -23.17 -21.25 31.78
N PHE A 327 -24.05 -20.28 31.57
CA PHE A 327 -24.95 -19.77 32.60
C PHE A 327 -26.09 -20.75 32.85
N ASN A 328 -26.62 -21.32 31.77
CA ASN A 328 -27.65 -22.35 31.73
C ASN A 328 -27.54 -23.13 30.40
N ASP A 329 -28.46 -24.06 30.14
CA ASP A 329 -28.44 -24.92 28.95
C ASP A 329 -28.59 -24.17 27.61
N LYS A 330 -28.92 -22.88 27.64
CA LYS A 330 -29.11 -22.04 26.45
C LYS A 330 -28.07 -20.95 26.32
N TRP A 331 -27.80 -20.22 27.40
CA TRP A 331 -26.97 -19.03 27.40
C TRP A 331 -25.58 -19.29 27.92
N TYR A 332 -24.59 -18.80 27.20
CA TYR A 332 -23.18 -18.90 27.58
C TYR A 332 -22.44 -17.60 27.30
N ALA A 333 -21.38 -17.35 28.06
CA ALA A 333 -20.34 -16.39 27.71
C ALA A 333 -19.21 -17.09 26.96
N VAL A 334 -18.51 -16.36 26.10
CA VAL A 334 -17.36 -16.87 25.36
C VAL A 334 -16.25 -15.83 25.39
N GLY A 335 -15.03 -16.30 25.57
CA GLY A 335 -13.81 -15.51 25.44
C GLY A 335 -12.79 -16.28 24.60
N SER A 336 -12.10 -15.61 23.69
CA SER A 336 -11.07 -16.24 22.87
C SER A 336 -9.98 -15.28 22.41
N VAL A 337 -8.80 -15.85 22.21
CA VAL A 337 -7.67 -15.22 21.53
C VAL A 337 -7.30 -16.08 20.33
N SER A 338 -7.19 -15.47 19.16
CA SER A 338 -6.79 -16.14 17.92
C SER A 338 -5.56 -15.47 17.32
N TYR A 339 -4.70 -16.23 16.68
CA TYR A 339 -3.56 -15.73 15.91
C TYR A 339 -3.66 -16.25 14.48
N ALA A 340 -3.55 -15.34 13.50
CA ALA A 340 -3.52 -15.69 12.09
C ALA A 340 -2.19 -15.27 11.47
N HIS A 341 -1.57 -16.15 10.68
CA HIS A 341 -0.38 -15.80 9.91
C HIS A 341 -0.80 -15.24 8.55
N LEU A 342 -0.96 -13.92 8.48
CA LEU A 342 -1.56 -13.21 7.34
C LEU A 342 -0.56 -12.23 6.74
N LYS A 343 -0.25 -12.47 5.46
CA LYS A 343 0.53 -11.60 4.58
C LYS A 343 -0.30 -11.29 3.33
N THR A 344 -0.29 -10.04 2.90
CA THR A 344 -0.94 -9.57 1.66
C THR A 344 0.00 -8.65 0.89
N ASP A 345 -0.25 -8.48 -0.40
CA ASP A 345 0.52 -7.62 -1.28
C ASP A 345 -0.38 -6.48 -1.78
N THR A 346 0.12 -5.26 -1.67
CA THR A 346 -0.53 -4.05 -2.20
C THR A 346 0.25 -3.54 -3.40
N THR A 347 -0.46 -3.21 -4.48
CA THR A 347 0.10 -2.60 -5.68
C THR A 347 -0.47 -1.20 -5.86
N ILE A 348 0.41 -0.22 -5.96
CA ILE A 348 0.09 1.18 -6.25
C ILE A 348 0.59 1.44 -7.67
N THR A 349 -0.32 1.79 -8.58
CA THR A 349 0.03 2.05 -9.97
C THR A 349 -0.28 3.49 -10.33
N VAL A 350 0.68 4.19 -10.92
CA VAL A 350 0.45 5.50 -11.52
C VAL A 350 0.35 5.33 -13.03
N ASN A 351 -0.84 5.57 -13.57
CA ASN A 351 -1.19 5.36 -14.96
C ASN A 351 -1.51 6.67 -15.66
N ASP A 352 -1.26 6.73 -16.96
CA ASP A 352 -1.69 7.82 -17.82
C ASP A 352 -2.33 7.25 -19.10
N ALA A 353 -3.44 7.85 -19.54
CA ALA A 353 -4.20 7.35 -20.69
C ALA A 353 -3.41 7.33 -22.02
N LYS A 354 -2.42 8.22 -22.17
CA LYS A 354 -1.56 8.35 -23.36
C LYS A 354 -0.24 7.58 -23.18
N TYR A 355 0.35 7.61 -21.99
CA TYR A 355 1.70 7.07 -21.75
C TYR A 355 1.73 5.67 -21.13
N GLY A 356 0.57 5.12 -20.77
CA GLY A 356 0.41 3.83 -20.12
C GLY A 356 0.83 3.86 -18.65
N GLU A 357 1.29 2.73 -18.14
CA GLU A 357 1.86 2.62 -16.80
C GLU A 357 3.15 3.45 -16.69
N LEU A 358 3.24 4.29 -15.66
CA LEU A 358 4.37 5.18 -15.40
C LEU A 358 5.19 4.69 -14.21
N ILE A 359 4.51 4.30 -13.12
CA ILE A 359 5.08 3.85 -11.86
C ILE A 359 4.28 2.65 -11.36
N ASN A 360 4.95 1.61 -10.90
CA ASN A 360 4.36 0.47 -10.23
C ASN A 360 5.12 0.23 -8.93
N ALA A 361 4.48 0.50 -7.80
CA ALA A 361 5.04 0.27 -6.49
C ALA A 361 4.33 -0.91 -5.82
N LYS A 362 5.12 -1.87 -5.33
CA LYS A 362 4.64 -3.04 -4.59
C LYS A 362 5.08 -2.94 -3.14
N ALA A 363 4.14 -3.21 -2.25
CA ALA A 363 4.35 -3.23 -0.81
C ALA A 363 3.82 -4.55 -0.25
N ASP A 364 4.71 -5.31 0.37
CA ASP A 364 4.33 -6.47 1.18
C ASP A 364 3.80 -5.96 2.53
N ILE A 365 2.59 -6.35 2.90
CA ILE A 365 2.01 -6.00 4.19
C ILE A 365 1.88 -7.27 5.03
N GLU A 366 2.73 -7.37 6.04
CA GLU A 366 2.56 -8.35 7.10
C GLU A 366 1.54 -7.80 8.10
N ILE A 367 0.45 -8.53 8.32
CA ILE A 367 -0.59 -8.13 9.27
C ILE A 367 -0.46 -8.96 10.53
N ASN A 368 -0.37 -10.29 10.36
CA ASN A 368 -0.23 -11.28 11.43
C ASN A 368 -1.10 -10.96 12.67
N PRO A 369 -2.44 -10.83 12.51
CA PRO A 369 -3.27 -10.25 13.56
C PRO A 369 -3.46 -11.19 14.74
N ILE A 370 -3.48 -10.59 15.94
CA ILE A 370 -4.01 -11.18 17.16
C ILE A 370 -5.45 -10.69 17.34
N LEU A 371 -6.39 -11.63 17.45
CA LEU A 371 -7.81 -11.38 17.54
C LEU A 371 -8.29 -11.69 18.96
N GLY A 372 -8.78 -10.69 19.68
CA GLY A 372 -9.43 -10.85 20.98
C GLY A 372 -10.95 -10.76 20.83
N TYR A 373 -11.67 -11.74 21.34
CA TYR A 373 -13.14 -11.75 21.31
C TYR A 373 -13.72 -12.05 22.67
N ALA A 374 -14.77 -11.33 23.04
CA ALA A 374 -15.58 -11.59 24.23
C ALA A 374 -17.05 -11.36 23.88
N GLY A 375 -17.92 -12.31 24.20
CA GLY A 375 -19.32 -12.23 23.78
C GLY A 375 -20.27 -13.09 24.60
N ILE A 376 -21.55 -12.94 24.29
CA ILE A 376 -22.63 -13.76 24.83
C ILE A 376 -23.28 -14.51 23.69
N GLY A 377 -23.55 -15.80 23.91
CA GLY A 377 -24.15 -16.67 22.92
C GLY A 377 -25.34 -17.46 23.42
N TYR A 378 -26.07 -17.98 22.45
CA TYR A 378 -27.26 -18.81 22.62
C TYR A 378 -27.10 -20.13 21.85
N ARG A 379 -27.48 -21.23 22.48
CA ARG A 379 -27.52 -22.57 21.87
C ARG A 379 -28.95 -22.96 21.53
N PHE A 380 -29.16 -23.47 20.32
CA PHE A 380 -30.45 -23.92 19.79
C PHE A 380 -30.65 -25.41 20.04
#